data_AF-A0A7C1I2C8-F1
#
_entry.id   AF-A0A7C1I2C8-F1
#
_cell.length_a   1.000
_cell.length_b   1.000
_cell.length_c   1.000
_cell.angle_alpha   90.00
_cell.angle_beta   90.00
_cell.angle_gamma   90.00
#
_symmetry.space_group_name_H-M   'P 1'
#
loop_
_entity.id
_entity.type
_entity.pdbx_description
1 polymer ?
#
loop_
_entity_poly.entity_id
_entity_poly.type
_entity_poly.pdbx_seq_one_letter_code
_entity_poly.pdbx_strand_id
1 'polypeptide(L)'
;MRLPRDLSGADLAKALTKFGYELNHQTGSHMRLETDRNGTHTVTIPTHSPLKIGTLSSILNEVANHLKISKFELAERLFRK
;
A
#
# COMPACT_ATOMS: atom_id res chain seq x y z
N MET A 1 -5.76 13.68 8.92
CA MET A 1 -5.50 12.26 9.26
C MET A 1 -4.03 12.10 9.61
N ARG A 2 -3.71 11.37 10.69
CA ARG A 2 -2.32 11.03 11.01
C ARG A 2 -2.02 9.66 10.41
N LEU A 3 -1.09 9.61 9.45
CA LEU A 3 -0.57 8.34 8.94
C LEU A 3 0.39 7.73 9.98
N PRO A 4 0.43 6.40 10.12
CA PRO A 4 1.43 5.74 10.96
C PRO A 4 2.83 6.10 10.43
N ARG A 5 3.68 6.63 11.32
CA ARG A 5 5.05 7.05 10.97
C ARG A 5 6.04 5.89 11.01
N ASP A 6 5.66 4.79 11.66
CA ASP A 6 6.50 3.61 11.91
C ASP A 6 6.04 2.38 11.10
N LEU A 7 5.37 2.60 9.96
CA LEU A 7 4.91 1.50 9.10
C LEU A 7 6.05 0.99 8.23
N SER A 8 6.31 -0.32 8.27
CA SER A 8 7.24 -0.95 7.34
C SER A 8 6.61 -1.16 5.95
N GLY A 9 7.46 -1.30 4.93
CA GLY A 9 7.00 -1.73 3.60
C GLY A 9 6.27 -3.07 3.62
N ALA A 10 6.74 -4.00 4.44
CA ALA A 10 6.14 -5.33 4.57
C ALA A 10 4.75 -5.26 5.23
N ASP A 11 4.56 -4.42 6.24
CA ASP A 11 3.27 -4.23 6.89
C ASP A 11 2.25 -3.59 5.92
N LEU A 12 2.69 -2.62 5.12
CA LEU A 12 1.85 -2.03 4.08
C LEU A 12 1.45 -3.07 3.03
N ALA A 13 2.42 -3.84 2.53
CA ALA A 13 2.17 -4.91 1.57
C ALA A 13 1.15 -5.93 2.12
N LYS A 14 1.35 -6.37 3.36
CA LYS A 14 0.44 -7.29 4.05
C LYS A 14 -0.95 -6.69 4.23
N ALA A 15 -1.07 -5.41 4.55
CA ALA A 15 -2.36 -4.75 4.71
C ALA A 15 -3.12 -4.63 3.38
N LEU A 16 -2.41 -4.41 2.27
CA LEU A 16 -2.99 -4.32 0.92
C LEU A 16 -3.55 -5.65 0.41
N THR A 17 -3.13 -6.79 0.96
CA THR A 17 -3.74 -8.10 0.64
C THR A 17 -5.24 -8.14 0.93
N LYS A 18 -5.74 -7.38 1.91
CA LYS A 18 -7.18 -7.22 2.20
C LYS A 18 -7.96 -6.63 1.01
N PHE A 19 -7.27 -5.90 0.13
CA PHE A 19 -7.82 -5.30 -1.08
C PHE A 19 -7.56 -6.14 -2.34
N GLY A 20 -7.01 -7.34 -2.19
CA GLY A 20 -6.68 -8.26 -3.29
C GLY A 20 -5.34 -7.99 -3.96
N TYR A 21 -4.47 -7.18 -3.34
CA TYR A 21 -3.10 -7.08 -3.81
C TYR A 21 -2.28 -8.29 -3.37
N GLU A 22 -1.64 -8.94 -4.31
CA GLU A 22 -0.78 -10.09 -4.09
C GLU A 22 0.67 -9.71 -4.37
N LEU A 23 1.60 -10.21 -3.55
CA LEU A 23 3.02 -10.01 -3.78
C LEU A 23 3.46 -10.88 -4.96
N ASN A 24 3.79 -10.27 -6.08
CA ASN A 24 4.20 -10.97 -7.29
C ASN A 24 5.70 -11.35 -7.22
N HIS A 25 6.57 -10.36 -6.92
CA HIS A 25 8.00 -10.60 -6.73
C HIS A 25 8.64 -9.52 -5.84
N GLN A 26 9.75 -9.86 -5.20
CA GLN A 26 10.62 -8.92 -4.50
C GLN A 26 12.00 -8.91 -5.13
N THR A 27 12.45 -7.74 -5.58
CA THR A 27 13.80 -7.56 -6.13
C THR A 27 14.55 -6.56 -5.27
N GLY A 28 15.56 -7.04 -4.54
CA GLY A 28 16.35 -6.22 -3.61
C GLY A 28 15.47 -5.55 -2.56
N SER A 29 15.52 -4.22 -2.52
CA SER A 29 14.80 -3.39 -1.54
C SER A 29 13.39 -2.95 -1.97
N HIS A 30 12.82 -3.57 -3.01
CA HIS A 30 11.49 -3.23 -3.51
C HIS A 30 10.63 -4.48 -3.72
N MET A 31 9.37 -4.40 -3.31
CA MET A 31 8.32 -5.40 -3.50
C MET A 31 7.33 -4.90 -4.55
N ARG A 32 6.92 -5.78 -5.46
CA ARG A 32 5.88 -5.48 -6.45
C ARG A 32 4.62 -6.23 -6.11
N LEU A 33 3.54 -5.49 -5.88
CA LEU A 33 2.22 -6.05 -5.61
C LEU A 33 1.28 -5.79 -6.78
N GLU A 34 0.46 -6.77 -7.11
CA GLU A 34 -0.47 -6.72 -8.23
C GLU A 34 -1.87 -7.11 -7.78
N THR A 35 -2.88 -6.52 -8.39
CA THR A 35 -4.29 -6.89 -8.18
C THR A 35 -5.01 -6.85 -9.50
N ASP A 36 -5.91 -7.80 -9.73
CA ASP A 36 -6.90 -7.75 -10.81
C ASP A 36 -8.29 -7.33 -10.31
N ARG A 37 -8.42 -7.05 -9.01
CA ARG A 37 -9.68 -6.52 -8.46
C ARG A 37 -9.89 -5.09 -8.93
N ASN A 38 -11.07 -4.86 -9.51
CA ASN A 38 -11.45 -3.58 -10.14
C ASN A 38 -10.54 -3.17 -11.30
N GLY A 39 -9.92 -4.16 -11.97
CA GLY A 39 -8.96 -3.98 -13.06
C GLY A 39 -7.52 -4.26 -12.61
N THR A 40 -6.65 -4.52 -13.58
CA THR A 40 -5.22 -4.81 -13.35
C THR A 40 -4.52 -3.55 -12.87
N HIS A 41 -3.93 -3.62 -11.68
CA HIS A 41 -3.15 -2.55 -11.09
C HIS A 41 -1.93 -3.10 -10.36
N THR A 42 -0.79 -2.46 -10.56
CA THR A 42 0.46 -2.85 -9.92
C THR A 42 1.04 -1.70 -9.14
N VAL A 43 1.48 -1.95 -7.91
CA VAL A 43 2.13 -0.98 -7.04
C VAL A 43 3.49 -1.48 -6.58
N THR A 44 4.46 -0.58 -6.47
CA THR A 44 5.81 -0.91 -5.98
C THR A 44 6.03 -0.31 -4.60
N ILE A 45 6.40 -1.15 -3.63
CA ILE A 45 6.57 -0.78 -2.22
C ILE A 45 8.04 -1.01 -1.83
N PRO A 46 8.75 0.01 -1.32
CA PRO A 46 10.08 -0.20 -0.76
C PRO A 46 10.02 -1.07 0.50
N THR A 47 11.01 -1.92 0.75
CA THR A 47 11.05 -2.83 1.92
C THR A 47 11.63 -2.19 3.18
N HIS A 48 12.11 -0.94 3.11
CA HIS A 48 12.73 -0.29 4.26
C HIS A 48 11.71 0.02 5.37
N SER A 49 12.21 0.05 6.60
CA SER A 49 11.43 0.33 7.81
C SER A 49 12.12 1.45 8.60
N PRO A 50 11.43 2.56 8.90
CA PRO A 50 10.08 2.91 8.47
C PRO A 50 10.02 3.43 7.03
N LEU A 51 8.88 3.26 6.37
CA LEU A 51 8.59 3.97 5.12
C LEU A 51 8.56 5.48 5.38
N LYS A 52 9.22 6.25 4.51
CA LYS A 52 9.07 7.70 4.52
C LYS A 52 7.60 8.07 4.34
N ILE A 53 7.11 9.02 5.14
CA ILE A 53 5.71 9.48 5.11
C ILE A 53 5.29 9.93 3.70
N GLY A 54 6.19 10.58 2.96
CA GLY A 54 5.96 10.98 1.58
C GLY A 54 5.70 9.76 0.67
N THR A 55 6.55 8.73 0.76
CA THR A 55 6.41 7.49 0.00
C THR A 55 5.13 6.75 0.36
N LEU A 56 4.82 6.62 1.66
CA LEU A 56 3.58 6.04 2.12
C LEU A 56 2.36 6.81 1.56
N SER A 57 2.37 8.14 1.62
CA SER A 57 1.26 8.94 1.10
C SER A 57 1.11 8.81 -0.41
N SER A 58 2.20 8.71 -1.17
CA SER A 58 2.14 8.51 -2.62
C SER A 58 1.51 7.15 -2.96
N ILE A 59 1.97 6.08 -2.31
CA ILE A 59 1.42 4.72 -2.50
C ILE A 59 -0.07 4.68 -2.15
N LEU A 60 -0.46 5.28 -1.02
CA LEU A 60 -1.88 5.33 -0.62
C LEU A 60 -2.74 6.14 -1.59
N ASN A 61 -2.22 7.23 -2.16
CA ASN A 61 -2.95 7.99 -3.18
C ASN A 61 -3.16 7.14 -4.45
N GLU A 62 -2.13 6.44 -4.91
CA GLU A 62 -2.19 5.57 -6.09
C GLU A 62 -3.23 4.46 -5.92
N VAL A 63 -3.15 3.73 -4.81
CA VAL A 63 -4.11 2.67 -4.48
C VAL A 63 -5.53 3.22 -4.30
N ALA A 64 -5.69 4.36 -3.63
CA ALA A 64 -7.01 4.98 -3.43
C ALA A 64 -7.65 5.39 -4.75
N ASN A 65 -6.86 5.93 -5.68
CA ASN A 65 -7.31 6.28 -7.02
C ASN A 65 -7.78 5.04 -7.80
N HIS A 66 -7.03 3.94 -7.74
CA HIS A 66 -7.43 2.67 -8.36
C HIS A 66 -8.75 2.15 -7.80
N LEU A 67 -8.87 2.13 -6.47
CA LEU A 67 -10.06 1.66 -5.77
C LEU A 67 -11.25 2.62 -5.84
N LYS A 68 -11.07 3.82 -6.42
CA LYS A 68 -12.06 4.91 -6.48
C LYS A 68 -12.63 5.29 -5.11
N ILE A 69 -11.81 5.24 -4.08
CA ILE A 69 -12.15 5.67 -2.71
C ILE A 69 -11.23 6.82 -2.29
N SER A 70 -11.61 7.53 -1.22
CA SER A 70 -10.72 8.56 -0.68
C SER A 70 -9.49 7.93 -0.01
N LYS A 71 -8.33 8.60 -0.05
CA LYS A 71 -7.16 8.19 0.75
C LYS A 71 -7.50 8.04 2.24
N PHE A 72 -8.38 8.89 2.75
CA PHE A 72 -8.84 8.83 4.14
C PHE A 72 -9.53 7.50 4.42
N GLU A 73 -10.49 7.13 3.57
CA GLU A 73 -11.22 5.87 3.68
C GLU A 73 -10.31 4.65 3.52
N LEU A 74 -9.37 4.69 2.58
CA LEU A 74 -8.39 3.62 2.41
C LEU A 74 -7.57 3.41 3.68
N ALA A 75 -7.04 4.49 4.27
CA ALA A 75 -6.23 4.41 5.46
C ALA A 75 -7.03 3.98 6.70
N GLU A 76 -8.28 4.42 6.85
CA GLU A 76 -9.19 3.91 7.87
C GLU A 76 -9.34 2.38 7.73
N ARG A 77 -9.57 1.88 6.52
CA ARG A 77 -9.74 0.43 6.28
C ARG A 77 -8.44 -0.38 6.46
N LEU A 78 -7.29 0.21 6.14
CA LEU A 78 -5.97 -0.44 6.29
C LEU A 78 -5.52 -0.50 7.75
N PHE A 79 -5.72 0.59 8.51
CA PHE A 79 -5.10 0.80 9.82
C PHE A 79 -6.08 0.82 11.00
N ARG A 80 -7.40 0.75 10.79
CA ARG A 80 -8.32 0.50 11.90
C ARG A 80 -7.98 -0.84 12.56
N LYS A 81 -7.82 -0.78 13.87
CA LYS A 81 -7.98 -1.94 14.76
C LYS A 81 -9.47 -2.19 14.99
#